data_AF-A0A1E3HNV7-F1
#
_entry.id   AF-A0A1E3HNV7-F1
#
_cell.length_a   1.000
_cell.length_b   1.000
_cell.length_c   1.000
_cell.angle_alpha   90.00
_cell.angle_beta   90.00
_cell.angle_gamma   90.00
#
_symmetry.space_group_name_H-M   'P 1'
#
loop_
_entity.id
_entity.type
_entity.pdbx_description
1 polymer ?
#
loop_
_entity_poly.entity_id
_entity_poly.type
_entity_poly.pdbx_seq_one_letter_code
_entity_poly.pdbx_strand_id
1 'polypeptide(L)'
;MSNISSLVGVDWYFGLAFNETDVDLQIDNIPLAATWAQEILGDSLLGLSVGNEPDLYVDHNHREAGYTVADYVSEYDATLASIIANGSLLDSSMFLGPSLCCEVAGFEFSDLLSAGWLDDNVDRLSAVTVQHYPTNNCQVNGNVINAQDIFSDFLNHTSAQALVGAYLADSATVQDKGKEYVMLEMNTASCGGFAGLSDSFGAAMWMTDYALQMAYGNFSAALMHVGGQNVYYNPFTPPSSNLSSTHQWTPGSVYYPTLVIAEAFGKSNNSRVVDLTPLAEVDANYIYHPVYGIYEDDALARMVLFNFIDDSTGASDLDVVINVQNQGSPSEVYVRYLQADTVSEQYDIYWANQTLGGSYAADGRLSGDQTTYQITCDQTANTCTIPVFAPSIALVFFSNDVLEESNVAADATSTYATSVVGSGDATVDAGSLETSNGGTGSKGGGTSKGNQTSGAGRVAVGAGWAVACLGVVSLLL
;
A
#
# COMPACT_ATOMS: atom_id res chain seq x y z
N MET A 1 15.64 5.05 9.67
CA MET A 1 15.38 5.49 8.28
C MET A 1 16.66 5.37 7.45
N SER A 2 17.71 6.18 7.64
CA SER A 2 18.97 6.06 6.85
C SER A 2 19.61 4.64 6.83
N ASN A 3 19.65 3.93 7.96
CA ASN A 3 20.11 2.52 7.98
C ASN A 3 19.20 1.57 7.18
N ILE A 4 17.91 1.88 7.06
CA ILE A 4 16.96 1.09 6.27
C ILE A 4 17.22 1.37 4.79
N SER A 5 17.38 2.65 4.39
CA SER A 5 17.81 3.02 3.03
C SER A 5 19.10 2.31 2.63
N SER A 6 20.11 2.30 3.51
CA SER A 6 21.37 1.57 3.29
C SER A 6 21.20 0.05 3.10
N LEU A 7 20.11 -0.54 3.63
CA LEU A 7 19.87 -1.98 3.59
C LEU A 7 19.04 -2.41 2.38
N VAL A 8 17.99 -1.65 2.06
CA VAL A 8 16.97 -2.05 1.07
C VAL A 8 16.74 -1.01 -0.04
N GLY A 9 17.46 0.11 -0.04
CA GLY A 9 17.36 1.13 -1.08
C GLY A 9 16.03 1.91 -1.06
N VAL A 10 15.39 2.05 0.10
CA VAL A 10 14.15 2.82 0.24
C VAL A 10 14.43 4.31 0.48
N ASP A 11 13.69 5.17 -0.20
CA ASP A 11 13.70 6.62 -0.01
C ASP A 11 12.44 7.10 0.73
N TRP A 12 12.47 8.35 1.21
CA TRP A 12 11.51 8.82 2.21
C TRP A 12 10.91 10.17 1.85
N TYR A 13 9.58 10.26 1.98
CA TYR A 13 8.91 11.53 2.27
C TYR A 13 8.78 11.67 3.78
N PHE A 14 9.08 12.84 4.34
CA PHE A 14 9.08 13.08 5.78
C PHE A 14 8.05 14.13 6.18
N GLY A 15 7.10 13.77 7.05
CA GLY A 15 6.07 14.69 7.53
C GLY A 15 6.57 15.67 8.59
N LEU A 16 6.21 16.94 8.44
CA LEU A 16 6.45 18.02 9.38
C LEU A 16 5.14 18.43 10.05
N ALA A 17 5.17 18.55 11.38
CA ALA A 17 3.98 18.86 12.17
C ALA A 17 3.50 20.30 11.89
N PHE A 18 2.33 20.43 11.25
CA PHE A 18 1.70 21.70 10.85
C PHE A 18 0.71 22.26 11.90
N ASN A 19 0.62 21.62 13.07
CA ASN A 19 -0.38 21.97 14.09
C ASN A 19 0.10 23.05 15.07
N GLU A 20 -0.82 23.95 15.43
CA GLU A 20 -0.62 25.13 16.27
C GLU A 20 -1.00 24.98 17.76
N THR A 21 -1.52 23.84 18.25
CA THR A 21 -2.03 23.77 19.63
C THR A 21 -1.09 23.13 20.68
N ASP A 22 -0.76 23.94 21.70
CA ASP A 22 -0.38 23.61 23.08
C ASP A 22 1.01 23.03 23.42
N VAL A 23 1.99 23.07 22.51
CA VAL A 23 3.40 22.77 22.87
C VAL A 23 4.24 24.04 22.81
N ASP A 24 4.72 24.48 23.99
CA ASP A 24 5.61 25.64 24.20
C ASP A 24 6.69 25.76 23.09
N LEU A 25 6.69 26.91 22.39
CA LEU A 25 7.67 27.37 21.39
C LEU A 25 7.82 26.48 20.13
N GLN A 26 6.73 26.36 19.36
CA GLN A 26 6.60 25.72 18.04
C GLN A 26 7.65 26.10 16.98
N ILE A 27 8.21 27.31 17.05
CA ILE A 27 9.02 27.88 15.97
C ILE A 27 10.38 27.17 15.81
N ASP A 28 10.92 26.54 16.86
CA ASP A 28 12.23 25.88 16.78
C ASP A 28 12.15 24.41 16.35
N ASN A 29 11.03 23.71 16.59
CA ASN A 29 10.96 22.26 16.37
C ASN A 29 10.81 21.88 14.89
N ILE A 30 9.97 22.58 14.12
CA ILE A 30 9.75 22.27 12.70
C ILE A 30 11.03 22.51 11.88
N PRO A 31 11.71 23.67 12.00
CA PRO A 31 12.97 23.90 11.29
C PRO A 31 14.08 22.94 11.71
N LEU A 32 14.12 22.57 13.00
CA LEU A 32 15.05 21.56 13.51
C LEU A 32 14.77 20.20 12.88
N ALA A 33 13.53 19.72 12.90
CA ALA A 33 13.14 18.44 12.30
C ALA A 33 13.47 18.38 10.80
N ALA A 34 13.18 19.46 10.06
CA ALA A 34 13.53 19.58 8.65
C ALA A 34 15.06 19.50 8.43
N THR A 35 15.85 20.18 9.27
CA THR A 35 17.32 20.14 9.21
C THR A 35 17.85 18.72 9.44
N TRP A 36 17.40 18.05 10.51
CA TRP A 36 17.84 16.67 10.81
C TRP A 36 17.38 15.67 9.75
N ALA A 37 16.18 15.83 9.18
CA ALA A 37 15.72 14.97 8.09
C ALA A 37 16.68 15.05 6.91
N GLN A 38 17.05 16.26 6.46
CA GLN A 38 18.01 16.44 5.37
C GLN A 38 19.42 15.92 5.73
N GLU A 39 19.93 16.21 6.92
CA GLU A 39 21.27 15.77 7.34
C GLU A 39 21.39 14.24 7.48
N ILE A 40 20.37 13.58 8.01
CA ILE A 40 20.41 12.13 8.29
C ILE A 40 20.10 11.31 7.03
N LEU A 41 19.11 11.75 6.25
CA LEU A 41 18.61 10.98 5.10
C LEU A 41 19.37 11.34 3.82
N GLY A 42 19.90 12.55 3.71
CA GLY A 42 20.65 13.00 2.53
C GLY A 42 19.88 12.73 1.24
N ASP A 43 20.53 12.05 0.31
CA ASP A 43 19.98 11.72 -1.01
C ASP A 43 18.73 10.82 -0.93
N SER A 44 18.48 10.13 0.19
CA SER A 44 17.28 9.31 0.39
C SER A 44 16.06 10.09 0.91
N LEU A 45 16.12 11.42 1.00
CA LEU A 45 14.96 12.27 1.29
C LEU A 45 14.39 12.85 -0.01
N LEU A 46 13.16 12.45 -0.34
CA LEU A 46 12.43 12.93 -1.53
C LEU A 46 11.66 14.23 -1.27
N GLY A 47 11.26 14.47 -0.02
CA GLY A 47 10.59 15.70 0.34
C GLY A 47 10.12 15.78 1.79
N LEU A 48 9.75 17.00 2.18
CA LEU A 48 9.27 17.40 3.50
C LEU A 48 7.79 17.80 3.38
N SER A 49 6.88 16.93 3.80
CA SER A 49 5.43 17.23 3.76
C SER A 49 5.07 18.23 4.83
N VAL A 50 4.52 19.37 4.43
CA VAL A 50 4.06 20.42 5.33
C VAL A 50 2.53 20.36 5.39
N GLY A 51 2.01 19.85 6.51
CA GLY A 51 0.59 19.59 6.66
C GLY A 51 0.17 18.21 6.17
N ASN A 52 -1.09 17.92 6.43
CA ASN A 52 -1.80 16.68 6.11
C ASN A 52 -3.29 17.01 6.06
N GLU A 53 -3.95 16.77 4.92
CA GLU A 53 -5.40 16.94 4.74
C GLU A 53 -5.95 18.27 5.30
N PRO A 54 -5.43 19.43 4.87
CA PRO A 54 -5.86 20.73 5.38
C PRO A 54 -7.35 21.02 5.12
N ASP A 55 -7.92 20.39 4.09
CA ASP A 55 -9.34 20.39 3.77
C ASP A 55 -10.22 19.79 4.89
N LEU A 56 -9.65 18.96 5.76
CA LEU A 56 -10.36 18.32 6.88
C LEU A 56 -10.12 19.00 8.24
N TYR A 57 -9.36 20.11 8.29
CA TYR A 57 -8.99 20.72 9.58
C TYR A 57 -10.16 21.19 10.42
N VAL A 58 -11.22 21.71 9.80
CA VAL A 58 -12.43 22.12 10.54
C VAL A 58 -13.17 20.89 11.07
N ASP A 59 -13.37 19.89 10.22
CA ASP A 59 -14.12 18.67 10.57
C ASP A 59 -13.41 17.84 11.65
N HIS A 60 -12.09 17.92 11.73
CA HIS A 60 -11.27 17.27 12.75
C HIS A 60 -10.94 18.16 13.97
N ASN A 61 -11.53 19.36 14.07
CA ASN A 61 -11.30 20.33 15.16
C ASN A 61 -9.82 20.78 15.31
N HIS A 62 -9.07 20.79 14.21
CA HIS A 62 -7.72 21.35 14.15
C HIS A 62 -7.71 22.85 13.87
N ARG A 63 -8.78 23.36 13.25
CA ARG A 63 -9.03 24.80 13.05
C ARG A 63 -10.49 25.12 13.37
N GLU A 64 -10.74 26.38 13.73
CA GLU A 64 -12.11 26.85 13.99
C GLU A 64 -12.94 26.90 12.70
N ALA A 65 -14.26 26.82 12.85
CA ALA A 65 -15.18 26.98 11.72
C ALA A 65 -14.96 28.34 11.03
N GLY A 66 -14.92 28.33 9.70
CA GLY A 66 -14.63 29.50 8.88
C GLY A 66 -13.19 29.57 8.37
N TYR A 67 -12.34 28.59 8.70
CA TYR A 67 -11.01 28.42 8.08
C TYR A 67 -11.16 28.23 6.56
N THR A 68 -10.41 29.02 5.79
CA THR A 68 -10.51 29.07 4.32
C THR A 68 -9.20 28.67 3.65
N VAL A 69 -9.24 28.47 2.32
CA VAL A 69 -8.03 28.29 1.50
C VAL A 69 -7.05 29.45 1.69
N ALA A 70 -7.53 30.69 1.81
CA ALA A 70 -6.65 31.85 2.02
C ALA A 70 -5.92 31.80 3.37
N ASP A 71 -6.58 31.29 4.41
CA ASP A 71 -5.96 31.09 5.73
C ASP A 71 -4.88 30.00 5.64
N TYR A 72 -5.18 28.87 4.98
CA TYR A 72 -4.21 27.80 4.75
C TYR A 72 -3.00 28.26 3.94
N VAL A 73 -3.19 28.95 2.82
CA VAL A 73 -2.07 29.46 2.01
C VAL A 73 -1.18 30.38 2.85
N SER A 74 -1.80 31.25 3.67
CA SER A 74 -1.05 32.14 4.57
C SER A 74 -0.25 31.37 5.63
N GLU A 75 -0.85 30.35 6.26
CA GLU A 75 -0.18 29.50 7.26
C GLU A 75 0.92 28.64 6.63
N TYR A 76 0.69 28.10 5.44
CA TYR A 76 1.66 27.32 4.67
C TYR A 76 2.89 28.18 4.35
N ASP A 77 2.68 29.34 3.75
CA ASP A 77 3.77 30.27 3.38
C ASP A 77 4.56 30.74 4.60
N ALA A 78 3.86 31.06 5.71
CA ALA A 78 4.50 31.45 6.96
C ALA A 78 5.34 30.31 7.55
N THR A 79 4.85 29.07 7.46
CA THR A 79 5.57 27.87 7.91
C THR A 79 6.83 27.64 7.08
N LEU A 80 6.72 27.67 5.74
CA LEU A 80 7.88 27.52 4.86
C LEU A 80 8.92 28.61 5.11
N ALA A 81 8.47 29.87 5.24
CA ALA A 81 9.36 30.98 5.55
C ALA A 81 10.08 30.80 6.89
N SER A 82 9.39 30.29 7.91
CA SER A 82 9.99 29.97 9.22
C SER A 82 11.04 28.86 9.12
N ILE A 83 10.73 27.77 8.40
CA ILE A 83 11.68 26.67 8.19
C ILE A 83 12.92 27.16 7.43
N ILE A 84 12.75 27.97 6.39
CA ILE A 84 13.88 28.50 5.61
C ILE A 84 14.71 29.49 6.41
N ALA A 85 14.08 30.35 7.22
CA ALA A 85 14.78 31.37 7.98
C ALA A 85 15.54 30.80 9.19
N ASN A 86 14.99 29.77 9.83
CA ASN A 86 15.49 29.23 11.09
C ASN A 86 16.14 27.84 10.95
N GLY A 87 15.85 27.12 9.87
CA GLY A 87 16.44 25.82 9.54
C GLY A 87 17.71 26.02 8.73
N SER A 88 18.78 25.34 9.12
CA SER A 88 20.01 25.31 8.31
C SER A 88 19.86 24.28 7.20
N LEU A 89 18.85 24.46 6.34
CA LEU A 89 18.52 23.52 5.27
C LEU A 89 19.65 23.42 4.26
N LEU A 90 19.92 22.20 3.81
CA LEU A 90 20.82 21.89 2.71
C LEU A 90 20.14 22.20 1.35
N ASP A 91 18.83 21.97 1.27
CA ASP A 91 17.99 22.25 0.11
C ASP A 91 16.65 22.88 0.52
N SER A 92 16.36 24.09 0.05
CA SER A 92 15.12 24.81 0.32
C SER A 92 13.99 24.53 -0.70
N SER A 93 14.21 23.58 -1.62
CA SER A 93 13.26 23.18 -2.67
C SER A 93 12.64 21.79 -2.46
N MET A 94 12.73 21.27 -1.23
CA MET A 94 12.25 19.92 -0.87
C MET A 94 10.86 19.90 -0.22
N PHE A 95 10.06 20.96 -0.29
CA PHE A 95 8.75 20.94 0.37
C PHE A 95 7.71 20.17 -0.45
N LEU A 96 6.75 19.56 0.23
CA LEU A 96 5.56 18.98 -0.38
C LEU A 96 4.31 19.68 0.14
N GLY A 97 3.25 19.57 -0.63
CA GLY A 97 1.92 20.04 -0.28
C GLY A 97 1.01 20.00 -1.50
N PRO A 98 -0.27 20.32 -1.35
CA PRO A 98 -0.96 20.61 -0.08
C PRO A 98 -1.38 19.37 0.71
N SER A 99 -1.25 18.17 0.13
CA SER A 99 -1.70 16.91 0.72
C SER A 99 -3.21 16.88 1.02
N LEU A 100 -4.04 17.40 0.10
CA LEU A 100 -5.51 17.37 0.18
C LEU A 100 -6.05 15.95 0.10
N CYS A 101 -7.18 15.67 0.77
CA CYS A 101 -7.85 14.36 0.69
C CYS A 101 -9.05 14.32 -0.26
N CYS A 102 -10.09 15.10 0.05
CA CYS A 102 -11.44 14.57 -0.04
C CYS A 102 -12.40 15.43 -0.88
N GLU A 103 -11.88 16.28 -1.78
CA GLU A 103 -12.67 17.20 -2.63
C GLU A 103 -13.70 18.03 -1.84
N VAL A 104 -13.26 18.62 -0.72
CA VAL A 104 -14.12 19.47 0.11
C VAL A 104 -14.46 20.77 -0.63
N ALA A 105 -15.75 21.03 -0.81
CA ALA A 105 -16.23 22.21 -1.54
C ALA A 105 -15.71 23.54 -0.96
N GLY A 106 -15.06 24.35 -1.81
CA GLY A 106 -14.37 25.58 -1.45
C GLY A 106 -12.96 25.37 -0.88
N PHE A 107 -12.45 24.15 -0.98
CA PHE A 107 -11.11 23.74 -0.58
C PHE A 107 -10.52 22.69 -1.56
N GLU A 108 -11.06 22.60 -2.77
CA GLU A 108 -10.51 21.73 -3.81
C GLU A 108 -9.17 22.27 -4.33
N PHE A 109 -8.38 21.43 -5.01
CA PHE A 109 -7.09 21.86 -5.56
C PHE A 109 -7.22 23.08 -6.48
N SER A 110 -8.31 23.16 -7.24
CA SER A 110 -8.61 24.32 -8.10
C SER A 110 -8.78 25.65 -7.34
N ASP A 111 -9.21 25.62 -6.07
CA ASP A 111 -9.28 26.81 -5.23
C ASP A 111 -7.89 27.24 -4.76
N LEU A 112 -7.02 26.29 -4.44
CA LEU A 112 -5.61 26.58 -4.10
C LEU A 112 -4.85 27.16 -5.30
N LEU A 113 -5.08 26.61 -6.50
CA LEU A 113 -4.56 27.18 -7.75
C LEU A 113 -5.05 28.62 -7.94
N SER A 114 -6.35 28.86 -7.73
CA SER A 114 -6.95 30.19 -7.85
C SER A 114 -6.44 31.18 -6.81
N ALA A 115 -6.06 30.69 -5.63
CA ALA A 115 -5.43 31.47 -4.57
C ALA A 115 -3.94 31.75 -4.80
N GLY A 116 -3.32 31.20 -5.85
CA GLY A 116 -1.92 31.42 -6.19
C GLY A 116 -0.93 30.46 -5.53
N TRP A 117 -1.41 29.48 -4.74
CA TRP A 117 -0.56 28.61 -3.91
C TRP A 117 0.57 27.93 -4.71
N LEU A 118 0.23 27.34 -5.86
CA LEU A 118 1.21 26.63 -6.69
C LEU A 118 2.23 27.59 -7.31
N ASP A 119 1.79 28.72 -7.86
CA ASP A 119 2.68 29.69 -8.50
C ASP A 119 3.64 30.34 -7.50
N ASP A 120 3.17 30.62 -6.28
CA ASP A 120 3.97 31.26 -5.24
C ASP A 120 4.98 30.30 -4.59
N ASN A 121 4.73 28.99 -4.65
CA ASN A 121 5.54 27.97 -4.00
C ASN A 121 6.29 27.02 -4.95
N VAL A 122 6.07 27.06 -6.27
CA VAL A 122 6.67 26.12 -7.23
C VAL A 122 8.18 25.95 -7.08
N ASP A 123 8.93 27.02 -6.84
CA ASP A 123 10.40 26.96 -6.70
C ASP A 123 10.86 26.29 -5.38
N ARG A 124 9.94 26.10 -4.43
CA ARG A 124 10.19 25.50 -3.12
C ARG A 124 9.69 24.05 -3.02
N LEU A 125 8.89 23.61 -3.98
CA LEU A 125 8.27 22.29 -3.96
C LEU A 125 9.16 21.25 -4.67
N SER A 126 9.33 20.06 -4.09
CA SER A 126 9.87 18.91 -4.84
C SER A 126 8.77 18.18 -5.61
N ALA A 127 7.59 18.05 -5.01
CA ALA A 127 6.39 17.50 -5.63
C ALA A 127 5.12 18.15 -5.06
N VAL A 128 4.02 18.05 -5.80
CA VAL A 128 2.67 18.35 -5.31
C VAL A 128 2.00 17.06 -4.88
N THR A 129 1.36 17.07 -3.71
CA THR A 129 0.84 15.85 -3.07
C THR A 129 -0.66 15.93 -2.82
N VAL A 130 -1.31 14.77 -2.96
CA VAL A 130 -2.72 14.53 -2.58
C VAL A 130 -2.85 13.18 -1.88
N GLN A 131 -4.02 12.92 -1.33
CA GLN A 131 -4.42 11.70 -0.63
C GLN A 131 -5.82 11.31 -1.12
N HIS A 132 -6.15 10.02 -1.17
CA HIS A 132 -7.52 9.60 -1.50
C HIS A 132 -7.79 8.15 -1.09
N TYR A 133 -8.84 7.95 -0.28
CA TYR A 133 -9.48 6.65 -0.08
C TYR A 133 -10.90 6.68 -0.69
N PRO A 134 -11.33 5.68 -1.47
CA PRO A 134 -12.64 5.72 -2.13
C PRO A 134 -13.81 5.71 -1.14
N THR A 135 -13.58 5.28 0.09
CA THR A 135 -14.59 5.19 1.15
C THR A 135 -13.93 5.18 2.53
N ASN A 136 -14.73 5.08 3.60
CA ASN A 136 -14.27 5.18 4.98
C ASN A 136 -14.95 4.16 5.90
N ASN A 137 -14.17 3.56 6.82
CA ASN A 137 -14.70 2.77 7.94
C ASN A 137 -14.77 3.63 9.24
N CYS A 138 -14.94 4.94 9.11
CA CYS A 138 -14.78 5.88 10.23
C CYS A 138 -16.02 6.01 11.13
N GLN A 139 -17.13 5.37 10.76
CA GLN A 139 -18.41 5.48 11.49
C GLN A 139 -18.89 6.93 11.69
N VAL A 140 -18.64 7.78 10.69
CA VAL A 140 -18.89 9.23 10.76
C VAL A 140 -20.34 9.50 11.17
N ASN A 141 -20.54 10.22 12.27
CA ASN A 141 -21.86 10.53 12.83
C ASN A 141 -22.75 9.29 13.10
N GLY A 142 -22.14 8.14 13.38
CA GLY A 142 -22.84 6.87 13.61
C GLY A 142 -23.30 6.16 12.33
N ASN A 143 -22.95 6.67 11.15
CA ASN A 143 -23.20 5.99 9.89
C ASN A 143 -22.19 4.85 9.70
N VAL A 144 -22.66 3.61 9.74
CA VAL A 144 -21.82 2.42 9.55
C VAL A 144 -22.03 1.90 8.13
N ILE A 145 -20.96 1.88 7.34
CA ILE A 145 -20.96 1.25 6.02
C ILE A 145 -20.72 -0.25 6.21
N ASN A 146 -21.57 -1.06 5.59
CA ASN A 146 -21.38 -2.51 5.55
C ASN A 146 -20.51 -2.88 4.35
N ALA A 147 -19.36 -3.50 4.60
CA ALA A 147 -18.40 -3.90 3.58
C ALA A 147 -19.03 -4.76 2.47
N GLN A 148 -19.98 -5.64 2.81
CA GLN A 148 -20.65 -6.51 1.84
C GLN A 148 -21.50 -5.75 0.83
N ASP A 149 -22.03 -4.58 1.21
CA ASP A 149 -22.89 -3.77 0.33
C ASP A 149 -22.06 -2.97 -0.69
N ILE A 150 -20.77 -2.76 -0.43
CA ILE A 150 -19.85 -1.98 -1.29
C ILE A 150 -18.77 -2.85 -1.94
N PHE A 151 -18.70 -4.16 -1.65
CA PHE A 151 -17.59 -4.98 -2.13
C PHE A 151 -17.55 -5.04 -3.67
N SER A 152 -18.70 -5.07 -4.33
CA SER A 152 -18.79 -5.04 -5.80
C SER A 152 -18.17 -3.80 -6.43
N ASP A 153 -18.08 -2.69 -5.70
CA ASP A 153 -17.46 -1.46 -6.19
C ASP A 153 -15.95 -1.64 -6.39
N PHE A 154 -15.31 -2.57 -5.66
CA PHE A 154 -13.90 -2.91 -5.80
C PHE A 154 -13.63 -3.98 -6.86
N LEU A 155 -14.67 -4.59 -7.43
CA LEU A 155 -14.55 -5.70 -8.37
C LEU A 155 -14.79 -5.27 -9.81
N ASN A 156 -14.50 -4.01 -10.13
CA ASN A 156 -14.64 -3.49 -11.49
C ASN A 156 -13.74 -2.27 -11.72
N HIS A 157 -13.43 -2.06 -13.00
CA HIS A 157 -12.52 -1.04 -13.51
C HIS A 157 -13.01 0.39 -13.34
N THR A 158 -14.34 0.60 -13.35
CA THR A 158 -14.91 1.95 -13.29
C THR A 158 -14.58 2.65 -11.96
N SER A 159 -14.32 1.89 -10.91
CA SER A 159 -13.89 2.42 -9.61
C SER A 159 -12.51 3.08 -9.67
N ALA A 160 -11.50 2.40 -10.23
CA ALA A 160 -10.16 2.94 -10.40
C ALA A 160 -10.15 4.13 -11.36
N GLN A 161 -10.90 4.04 -12.48
CA GLN A 161 -11.04 5.14 -13.43
C GLN A 161 -11.68 6.38 -12.80
N ALA A 162 -12.73 6.21 -12.00
CA ALA A 162 -13.40 7.33 -11.33
C ALA A 162 -12.47 8.03 -10.33
N LEU A 163 -11.71 7.26 -9.54
CA LEU A 163 -10.78 7.82 -8.55
C LEU A 163 -9.68 8.65 -9.19
N VAL A 164 -9.02 8.12 -10.22
CA VAL A 164 -7.95 8.86 -10.91
C VAL A 164 -8.50 9.97 -11.80
N GLY A 165 -9.71 9.79 -12.35
CA GLY A 165 -10.38 10.76 -13.22
C GLY A 165 -10.51 12.15 -12.60
N ALA A 166 -10.72 12.23 -11.29
CA ALA A 166 -10.75 13.47 -10.52
C ALA A 166 -9.46 14.31 -10.66
N TYR A 167 -8.32 13.65 -10.85
CA TYR A 167 -7.00 14.25 -10.76
C TYR A 167 -6.32 14.50 -12.11
N LEU A 168 -6.92 14.11 -13.23
CA LEU A 168 -6.27 14.20 -14.54
C LEU A 168 -5.90 15.64 -14.93
N ALA A 169 -6.78 16.59 -14.63
CA ALA A 169 -6.53 18.02 -14.90
C ALA A 169 -5.46 18.61 -13.97
N ASP A 170 -5.46 18.19 -12.70
CA ASP A 170 -4.52 18.63 -11.69
C ASP A 170 -3.11 18.13 -12.01
N SER A 171 -3.00 16.84 -12.33
CA SER A 171 -1.76 16.19 -12.75
C SER A 171 -1.13 16.91 -13.95
N ALA A 172 -1.91 17.20 -15.00
CA ALA A 172 -1.43 17.96 -16.16
C ALA A 172 -0.95 19.37 -15.77
N THR A 173 -1.69 20.07 -14.92
CA THR A 173 -1.34 21.43 -14.47
C THR A 173 -0.03 21.44 -13.67
N VAL A 174 0.15 20.46 -12.78
CA VAL A 174 1.37 20.31 -11.96
C VAL A 174 2.57 19.96 -12.83
N GLN A 175 2.41 19.04 -13.80
CA GLN A 175 3.47 18.66 -14.71
C GLN A 175 3.88 19.79 -15.66
N ASP A 176 2.95 20.64 -16.11
CA ASP A 176 3.25 21.84 -16.90
C ASP A 176 4.14 22.84 -16.14
N LYS A 177 4.16 22.76 -14.81
CA LYS A 177 5.07 23.51 -13.91
C LYS A 177 6.38 22.78 -13.62
N GLY A 178 6.60 21.62 -14.23
CA GLY A 178 7.81 20.80 -14.06
C GLY A 178 7.89 20.14 -12.69
N LYS A 179 6.74 19.84 -12.07
CA LYS A 179 6.66 19.15 -10.77
C LYS A 179 6.03 17.78 -10.91
N GLU A 180 6.43 16.90 -10.01
CA GLU A 180 5.81 15.59 -9.84
C GLU A 180 4.48 15.74 -9.11
N TYR A 181 3.54 14.82 -9.41
CA TYR A 181 2.26 14.73 -8.72
C TYR A 181 2.17 13.37 -8.02
N VAL A 182 2.02 13.39 -6.70
CA VAL A 182 2.21 12.21 -5.84
C VAL A 182 0.96 11.93 -5.01
N MET A 183 0.44 10.71 -5.10
CA MET A 183 -0.59 10.19 -4.21
C MET A 183 0.08 9.76 -2.90
N LEU A 184 0.27 10.70 -1.98
CA LEU A 184 1.08 10.53 -0.77
C LEU A 184 0.40 9.61 0.26
N GLU A 185 -0.91 9.46 0.20
CA GLU A 185 -1.64 8.51 1.04
C GLU A 185 -2.86 7.96 0.31
N MET A 186 -2.92 6.64 0.17
CA MET A 186 -4.12 5.96 -0.31
C MET A 186 -4.25 4.57 0.30
N ASN A 187 -5.48 4.04 0.32
CA ASN A 187 -5.76 2.61 0.42
C ASN A 187 -7.25 2.35 0.11
N THR A 188 -7.74 1.13 0.37
CA THR A 188 -9.14 0.73 0.14
C THR A 188 -10.18 1.53 0.91
N ALA A 189 -9.98 1.80 2.20
CA ALA A 189 -10.88 2.67 2.97
C ALA A 189 -10.16 3.27 4.17
N SER A 190 -10.41 4.54 4.50
CA SER A 190 -9.82 5.18 5.67
C SER A 190 -10.34 4.57 6.98
N CYS A 191 -9.72 4.94 8.11
CA CYS A 191 -10.00 4.36 9.43
C CYS A 191 -9.75 2.85 9.52
N GLY A 192 -8.66 2.38 8.89
CA GLY A 192 -8.16 1.02 9.04
C GLY A 192 -8.74 -0.02 8.07
N GLY A 193 -9.63 0.37 7.16
CA GLY A 193 -10.20 -0.55 6.19
C GLY A 193 -11.31 -1.43 6.76
N PHE A 194 -11.83 -2.32 5.92
CA PHE A 194 -12.92 -3.23 6.24
C PHE A 194 -12.43 -4.68 6.24
N ALA A 195 -12.76 -5.43 7.30
CA ALA A 195 -12.57 -6.88 7.33
C ALA A 195 -13.41 -7.55 6.23
N GLY A 196 -12.82 -8.49 5.50
CA GLY A 196 -13.46 -9.20 4.38
C GLY A 196 -13.53 -8.42 3.07
N LEU A 197 -13.04 -7.18 3.04
CA LEU A 197 -12.93 -6.36 1.82
C LEU A 197 -11.50 -5.87 1.65
N SER A 198 -10.98 -5.08 2.59
CA SER A 198 -9.65 -4.48 2.51
C SER A 198 -8.50 -5.49 2.57
N ASP A 199 -8.76 -6.65 3.18
CA ASP A 199 -7.86 -7.79 3.31
C ASP A 199 -8.16 -8.91 2.31
N SER A 200 -8.94 -8.63 1.24
CA SER A 200 -9.34 -9.63 0.24
C SER A 200 -8.47 -9.63 -1.02
N PHE A 201 -8.52 -10.71 -1.79
CA PHE A 201 -7.94 -10.81 -3.12
C PHE A 201 -8.54 -9.78 -4.09
N GLY A 202 -9.83 -9.49 -3.96
CA GLY A 202 -10.52 -8.43 -4.70
C GLY A 202 -9.89 -7.06 -4.47
N ALA A 203 -9.52 -6.74 -3.22
CA ALA A 203 -8.77 -5.52 -2.91
C ALA A 203 -7.36 -5.54 -3.50
N ALA A 204 -6.69 -6.69 -3.58
CA ALA A 204 -5.40 -6.81 -4.26
C ALA A 204 -5.55 -6.51 -5.77
N MET A 205 -6.57 -7.10 -6.42
CA MET A 205 -6.82 -6.83 -7.82
C MET A 205 -7.16 -5.35 -8.06
N TRP A 206 -8.06 -4.78 -7.25
CA TRP A 206 -8.40 -3.35 -7.29
C TRP A 206 -7.17 -2.45 -7.10
N MET A 207 -6.30 -2.75 -6.14
CA MET A 207 -5.10 -1.95 -5.89
C MET A 207 -4.13 -2.00 -7.08
N THR A 208 -4.06 -3.15 -7.77
CA THR A 208 -3.25 -3.28 -9.00
C THR A 208 -3.84 -2.42 -10.12
N ASP A 209 -5.16 -2.44 -10.29
CA ASP A 209 -5.87 -1.61 -11.27
C ASP A 209 -5.71 -0.10 -10.96
N TYR A 210 -5.86 0.28 -9.69
CA TYR A 210 -5.72 1.66 -9.24
C TYR A 210 -4.29 2.19 -9.42
N ALA A 211 -3.26 1.36 -9.15
CA ALA A 211 -1.87 1.72 -9.40
C ALA A 211 -1.59 1.94 -10.91
N LEU A 212 -2.13 1.09 -11.78
CA LEU A 212 -1.99 1.25 -13.23
C LEU A 212 -2.77 2.47 -13.75
N GLN A 213 -3.97 2.74 -13.22
CA GLN A 213 -4.70 3.97 -13.52
C GLN A 213 -3.93 5.20 -13.08
N MET A 214 -3.31 5.21 -11.90
CA MET A 214 -2.51 6.36 -11.44
C MET A 214 -1.33 6.61 -12.37
N ALA A 215 -0.63 5.56 -12.80
CA ALA A 215 0.45 5.69 -13.79
C ALA A 215 -0.07 6.21 -15.15
N TYR A 216 -1.23 5.73 -15.62
CA TYR A 216 -1.90 6.27 -16.81
C TYR A 216 -2.31 7.75 -16.63
N GLY A 217 -2.77 8.11 -15.43
CA GLY A 217 -3.13 9.45 -15.00
C GLY A 217 -1.94 10.34 -14.63
N ASN A 218 -0.72 9.94 -14.99
CA ASN A 218 0.49 10.76 -14.85
C ASN A 218 0.89 11.07 -13.40
N PHE A 219 0.50 10.23 -12.43
CA PHE A 219 1.09 10.27 -11.10
C PHE A 219 2.53 9.74 -11.13
N SER A 220 3.43 10.41 -10.41
CA SER A 220 4.85 10.04 -10.31
C SER A 220 5.09 8.96 -9.26
N ALA A 221 4.29 8.95 -8.19
CA ALA A 221 4.35 7.94 -7.14
C ALA A 221 3.02 7.82 -6.41
N ALA A 222 2.80 6.66 -5.79
CA ALA A 222 1.69 6.43 -4.89
C ALA A 222 2.15 5.64 -3.65
N LEU A 223 1.63 6.01 -2.49
CA LEU A 223 1.99 5.40 -1.22
C LEU A 223 0.76 4.78 -0.58
N MET A 224 0.79 3.45 -0.43
CA MET A 224 -0.19 2.73 0.36
C MET A 224 0.02 3.03 1.84
N HIS A 225 -1.02 3.55 2.50
CA HIS A 225 -0.94 3.80 3.93
C HIS A 225 -0.78 2.47 4.69
N VAL A 226 0.14 2.45 5.64
CA VAL A 226 0.36 1.34 6.58
C VAL A 226 0.07 1.83 7.98
N GLY A 227 -0.91 1.22 8.63
CA GLY A 227 -1.33 1.60 9.98
C GLY A 227 -0.82 0.66 11.06
N GLY A 228 -1.43 0.75 12.25
CA GLY A 228 -1.14 -0.12 13.39
C GLY A 228 -1.58 -1.57 13.18
N GLN A 229 -1.43 -2.41 14.22
CA GLN A 229 -1.73 -3.85 14.17
C GLN A 229 -3.20 -4.22 13.89
N ASN A 230 -4.13 -3.26 13.96
CA ASN A 230 -5.58 -3.50 13.82
C ASN A 230 -6.14 -3.00 12.48
N VAL A 231 -5.29 -2.87 11.45
CA VAL A 231 -5.64 -2.31 10.15
C VAL A 231 -5.71 -3.41 9.09
N TYR A 232 -6.86 -3.52 8.44
CA TYR A 232 -7.18 -4.55 7.44
C TYR A 232 -6.50 -4.31 6.10
N TYR A 233 -6.26 -3.04 5.75
CA TYR A 233 -5.59 -2.69 4.50
C TYR A 233 -4.06 -2.72 4.58
N ASN A 234 -3.47 -3.20 5.67
CA ASN A 234 -2.02 -3.27 5.78
C ASN A 234 -1.46 -4.26 4.76
N PRO A 235 -0.44 -3.90 3.96
CA PRO A 235 0.27 -4.87 3.11
C PRO A 235 1.02 -5.90 3.96
N PHE A 236 1.40 -5.55 5.18
CA PHE A 236 1.99 -6.48 6.13
C PHE A 236 1.79 -5.97 7.55
N THR A 237 1.63 -6.89 8.50
CA THR A 237 1.49 -6.56 9.93
C THR A 237 2.55 -7.30 10.74
N PRO A 238 3.38 -6.59 11.53
CA PRO A 238 4.35 -7.25 12.39
C PRO A 238 3.63 -8.03 13.49
N PRO A 239 4.19 -9.16 13.97
CA PRO A 239 3.70 -9.77 15.18
C PRO A 239 3.82 -8.77 16.33
N SER A 240 2.96 -8.90 17.35
CA SER A 240 3.07 -8.08 18.55
C SER A 240 4.50 -8.14 19.11
N SER A 241 5.03 -7.02 19.61
CA SER A 241 6.47 -6.85 19.86
C SER A 241 7.09 -7.92 20.76
N ASN A 242 6.33 -8.49 21.69
CA ASN A 242 6.74 -9.58 22.58
C ASN A 242 6.69 -11.00 21.93
N LEU A 243 6.21 -11.13 20.70
CA LEU A 243 6.05 -12.39 19.97
C LEU A 243 6.97 -12.52 18.74
N SER A 244 7.75 -11.47 18.41
CA SER A 244 8.64 -11.44 17.23
C SER A 244 9.71 -12.54 17.18
N SER A 245 10.02 -13.18 18.31
CA SER A 245 10.96 -14.32 18.37
C SER A 245 10.32 -15.68 18.05
N THR A 246 8.99 -15.77 18.04
CA THR A 246 8.24 -17.03 17.87
C THR A 246 7.15 -16.98 16.81
N HIS A 247 6.75 -15.79 16.37
CA HIS A 247 5.79 -15.56 15.30
C HIS A 247 6.47 -14.77 14.18
N GLN A 248 6.07 -15.04 12.95
CA GLN A 248 6.50 -14.28 11.77
C GLN A 248 5.48 -13.19 11.47
N TRP A 249 5.65 -12.46 10.36
CA TRP A 249 4.72 -11.40 9.96
C TRP A 249 3.44 -11.99 9.39
N THR A 250 2.36 -11.22 9.46
CA THR A 250 1.14 -11.51 8.71
C THR A 250 1.16 -10.72 7.41
N PRO A 251 1.20 -11.37 6.24
CA PRO A 251 1.05 -10.68 4.97
C PRO A 251 -0.40 -10.22 4.80
N GLY A 252 -0.61 -9.08 4.18
CA GLY A 252 -1.92 -8.62 3.73
C GLY A 252 -2.06 -8.75 2.22
N SER A 253 -3.30 -8.88 1.76
CA SER A 253 -3.62 -9.10 0.34
C SER A 253 -3.08 -7.98 -0.56
N VAL A 254 -3.08 -6.74 -0.09
CA VAL A 254 -2.54 -5.59 -0.84
C VAL A 254 -1.00 -5.53 -0.88
N TYR A 255 -0.28 -6.54 -0.36
CA TYR A 255 1.14 -6.72 -0.64
C TYR A 255 1.38 -7.18 -2.09
N TYR A 256 0.63 -8.19 -2.54
CA TYR A 256 0.81 -8.83 -3.85
C TYR A 256 0.79 -7.85 -5.05
N PRO A 257 -0.06 -6.80 -5.07
CA PRO A 257 -0.03 -5.77 -6.10
C PRO A 257 1.35 -5.13 -6.27
N THR A 258 2.11 -4.95 -5.19
CA THR A 258 3.47 -4.37 -5.29
C THR A 258 4.42 -5.24 -6.10
N LEU A 259 4.26 -6.56 -6.05
CA LEU A 259 5.05 -7.51 -6.84
C LEU A 259 4.65 -7.42 -8.31
N VAL A 260 3.34 -7.38 -8.59
CA VAL A 260 2.82 -7.26 -9.96
C VAL A 260 3.28 -5.94 -10.59
N ILE A 261 3.08 -4.82 -9.90
CA ILE A 261 3.43 -3.48 -10.40
C ILE A 261 4.94 -3.32 -10.59
N ALA A 262 5.76 -3.84 -9.67
CA ALA A 262 7.21 -3.81 -9.84
C ALA A 262 7.66 -4.56 -11.10
N GLU A 263 7.13 -5.76 -11.36
CA GLU A 263 7.45 -6.50 -12.57
C GLU A 263 6.84 -5.88 -13.83
N ALA A 264 5.67 -5.26 -13.71
CA ALA A 264 4.98 -4.58 -14.80
C ALA A 264 5.74 -3.32 -15.25
N PHE A 265 6.21 -2.49 -14.32
CA PHE A 265 6.99 -1.29 -14.67
C PHE A 265 8.43 -1.62 -15.10
N GLY A 266 8.97 -2.76 -14.66
CA GLY A 266 10.36 -3.08 -14.88
C GLY A 266 11.29 -2.11 -14.14
N LYS A 267 12.54 -2.04 -14.58
CA LYS A 267 13.65 -1.25 -14.01
C LYS A 267 14.24 -0.29 -15.04
N SER A 268 13.71 -0.25 -16.26
CA SER A 268 14.18 0.65 -17.33
C SER A 268 14.00 2.13 -16.98
N ASN A 269 13.05 2.45 -16.09
CA ASN A 269 12.56 3.79 -15.79
C ASN A 269 11.99 4.54 -17.01
N ASN A 270 11.70 3.84 -18.10
CA ASN A 270 11.17 4.42 -19.35
C ASN A 270 9.74 3.94 -19.66
N SER A 271 9.13 3.19 -18.75
CA SER A 271 7.78 2.63 -18.90
C SER A 271 6.72 3.71 -19.02
N ARG A 272 5.83 3.55 -20.01
CA ARG A 272 4.60 4.34 -20.19
C ARG A 272 3.40 3.41 -20.18
N VAL A 273 2.45 3.68 -19.30
CA VAL A 273 1.23 2.88 -19.15
C VAL A 273 0.12 3.47 -20.03
N VAL A 274 -0.61 2.59 -20.71
CA VAL A 274 -1.80 2.94 -21.49
C VAL A 274 -2.94 2.02 -21.08
N ASP A 275 -4.07 2.60 -20.71
CA ASP A 275 -5.33 1.86 -20.55
C ASP A 275 -5.87 1.51 -21.95
N LEU A 276 -5.92 0.21 -22.23
CA LEU A 276 -6.36 -0.41 -23.48
C LEU A 276 -7.64 -1.21 -23.28
N THR A 277 -8.35 -0.99 -22.17
CA THR A 277 -9.59 -1.70 -21.84
C THR A 277 -10.57 -1.61 -23.01
N PRO A 278 -11.13 -2.74 -23.48
CA PRO A 278 -12.01 -2.74 -24.64
C PRO A 278 -13.28 -1.92 -24.39
N LEU A 279 -13.86 -1.40 -25.47
CA LEU A 279 -15.18 -0.78 -25.40
C LEU A 279 -16.29 -1.84 -25.27
N ALA A 280 -17.46 -1.40 -24.80
CA ALA A 280 -18.62 -2.25 -24.57
C ALA A 280 -19.11 -3.03 -25.81
N GLU A 281 -18.81 -2.53 -27.02
CA GLU A 281 -19.16 -3.21 -28.27
C GLU A 281 -18.27 -4.42 -28.59
N VAL A 282 -17.07 -4.46 -28.02
CA VAL A 282 -16.11 -5.57 -28.16
C VAL A 282 -16.33 -6.59 -27.05
N ASP A 283 -16.54 -6.09 -25.83
CA ASP A 283 -16.80 -6.91 -24.65
C ASP A 283 -17.89 -6.28 -23.78
N ALA A 284 -19.03 -6.95 -23.67
CA ALA A 284 -20.15 -6.47 -22.84
C ALA A 284 -19.81 -6.43 -21.34
N ASN A 285 -18.79 -7.18 -20.92
CA ASN A 285 -18.29 -7.26 -19.55
C ASN A 285 -16.98 -6.49 -19.36
N TYR A 286 -16.63 -5.56 -20.27
CA TYR A 286 -15.33 -4.86 -20.26
C TYR A 286 -14.93 -4.24 -18.92
N ILE A 287 -15.89 -3.81 -18.10
CA ILE A 287 -15.63 -3.26 -16.77
C ILE A 287 -15.00 -4.29 -15.81
N TYR A 288 -15.15 -5.59 -16.07
CA TYR A 288 -14.53 -6.67 -15.28
C TYR A 288 -13.21 -7.14 -15.89
N HIS A 289 -12.86 -6.68 -17.10
CA HIS A 289 -11.70 -7.13 -17.85
C HIS A 289 -10.78 -5.97 -18.27
N PRO A 290 -10.29 -5.12 -17.34
CA PRO A 290 -9.31 -4.10 -17.69
C PRO A 290 -8.07 -4.69 -18.37
N VAL A 291 -7.54 -3.91 -19.31
CA VAL A 291 -6.37 -4.28 -20.09
C VAL A 291 -5.42 -3.09 -20.14
N TYR A 292 -4.17 -3.30 -19.75
CA TYR A 292 -3.13 -2.28 -19.81
C TYR A 292 -2.00 -2.70 -20.73
N GLY A 293 -1.50 -1.75 -21.53
CA GLY A 293 -0.26 -1.87 -22.26
C GLY A 293 0.84 -1.06 -21.59
N ILE A 294 2.04 -1.63 -21.47
CA ILE A 294 3.21 -0.96 -20.92
C ILE A 294 4.27 -0.90 -22.00
N TYR A 295 4.60 0.33 -22.40
CA TYR A 295 5.52 0.62 -23.48
C TYR A 295 6.86 1.12 -22.97
N GLU A 296 7.94 0.57 -23.49
CA GLU A 296 9.31 1.03 -23.26
C GLU A 296 9.94 1.31 -24.62
N ASP A 297 10.57 2.48 -24.79
CA ASP A 297 11.22 2.88 -26.05
C ASP A 297 10.31 2.72 -27.30
N ASP A 298 9.04 3.11 -27.16
CA ASP A 298 7.97 2.96 -28.18
C ASP A 298 7.63 1.51 -28.61
N ALA A 299 8.18 0.50 -27.91
CA ALA A 299 7.84 -0.91 -28.08
C ALA A 299 6.86 -1.38 -26.99
N LEU A 300 5.95 -2.30 -27.30
CA LEU A 300 5.07 -2.89 -26.29
C LEU A 300 5.90 -3.92 -25.53
N ALA A 301 6.29 -3.59 -24.30
CA ALA A 301 7.13 -4.45 -23.48
C ALA A 301 6.27 -5.48 -22.74
N ARG A 302 5.18 -5.01 -22.12
CA ARG A 302 4.32 -5.84 -21.26
C ARG A 302 2.84 -5.50 -21.43
N MET A 303 1.99 -6.44 -21.05
CA MET A 303 0.56 -6.19 -20.86
C MET A 303 0.07 -6.76 -19.53
N VAL A 304 -0.87 -6.06 -18.90
CA VAL A 304 -1.57 -6.54 -17.69
C VAL A 304 -3.03 -6.77 -18.05
N LEU A 305 -3.51 -8.00 -17.88
CA LEU A 305 -4.85 -8.42 -18.25
C LEU A 305 -5.60 -8.85 -16.99
N PHE A 306 -6.81 -8.34 -16.79
CA PHE A 306 -7.61 -8.62 -15.60
C PHE A 306 -8.80 -9.50 -15.93
N ASN A 307 -9.22 -10.29 -14.95
CA ASN A 307 -10.55 -10.88 -14.89
C ASN A 307 -11.08 -10.80 -13.45
N PHE A 308 -11.87 -9.77 -13.15
CA PHE A 308 -12.48 -9.54 -11.84
C PHE A 308 -13.65 -10.48 -11.53
N ILE A 309 -14.11 -11.30 -12.48
CA ILE A 309 -15.27 -12.17 -12.26
C ILE A 309 -14.89 -13.28 -11.27
N ASP A 310 -15.71 -13.44 -10.23
CA ASP A 310 -15.58 -14.51 -9.25
C ASP A 310 -16.33 -15.77 -9.72
N ASP A 311 -15.62 -16.71 -10.34
CA ASP A 311 -16.20 -17.94 -10.89
C ASP A 311 -15.24 -19.13 -10.83
N SER A 312 -15.34 -19.92 -9.76
CA SER A 312 -14.53 -21.14 -9.56
C SER A 312 -14.85 -22.29 -10.54
N THR A 313 -15.82 -22.15 -11.44
CA THR A 313 -16.14 -23.20 -12.43
C THR A 313 -15.30 -23.13 -13.70
N GLY A 314 -14.59 -22.01 -13.92
CA GLY A 314 -13.86 -21.71 -15.15
C GLY A 314 -14.75 -21.33 -16.34
N ALA A 315 -16.06 -21.17 -16.14
CA ALA A 315 -16.98 -20.77 -17.22
C ALA A 315 -16.78 -19.31 -17.66
N SER A 316 -16.17 -18.50 -16.79
CA SER A 316 -15.85 -17.09 -17.01
C SER A 316 -14.36 -16.86 -17.32
N ASP A 317 -13.59 -17.92 -17.57
CA ASP A 317 -12.22 -17.80 -18.08
C ASP A 317 -12.22 -17.15 -19.47
N LEU A 318 -11.21 -16.32 -19.73
CA LEU A 318 -11.08 -15.58 -20.98
C LEU A 318 -9.90 -16.10 -21.80
N ASP A 319 -10.06 -16.07 -23.12
CA ASP A 319 -8.98 -16.17 -24.09
C ASP A 319 -8.77 -14.80 -24.75
N VAL A 320 -7.85 -14.00 -24.21
CA VAL A 320 -7.56 -12.65 -24.71
C VAL A 320 -6.67 -12.75 -25.95
N VAL A 321 -7.21 -12.35 -27.11
CA VAL A 321 -6.47 -12.36 -28.39
C VAL A 321 -5.75 -11.04 -28.58
N ILE A 322 -4.43 -11.05 -28.47
CA ILE A 322 -3.58 -9.88 -28.63
C ILE A 322 -3.01 -9.83 -30.05
N ASN A 323 -3.17 -8.68 -30.70
CA ASN A 323 -2.54 -8.37 -31.98
C ASN A 323 -1.73 -7.07 -31.85
N VAL A 324 -0.40 -7.18 -31.89
CA VAL A 324 0.48 -6.00 -31.79
C VAL A 324 0.70 -5.41 -33.18
N GLN A 325 -0.16 -4.45 -33.52
CA GLN A 325 -0.09 -3.73 -34.78
C GLN A 325 1.29 -3.06 -34.94
N ASN A 326 1.86 -3.09 -36.15
CA ASN A 326 3.15 -2.48 -36.52
C ASN A 326 4.43 -3.10 -35.92
N GLN A 327 4.36 -3.93 -34.88
CA GLN A 327 5.52 -4.70 -34.36
C GLN A 327 5.50 -6.15 -34.85
N GLY A 328 4.31 -6.68 -35.16
CA GLY A 328 4.10 -8.11 -35.34
C GLY A 328 4.06 -8.84 -34.01
N SER A 329 3.35 -9.96 -33.95
CA SER A 329 3.35 -10.81 -32.75
C SER A 329 4.69 -11.55 -32.65
N PRO A 330 5.34 -11.60 -31.47
CA PRO A 330 6.51 -12.44 -31.27
C PRO A 330 6.14 -13.93 -31.43
N SER A 331 7.11 -14.82 -31.65
CA SER A 331 6.83 -16.27 -31.77
C SER A 331 6.25 -16.87 -30.49
N GLU A 332 6.55 -16.24 -29.37
CA GLU A 332 6.09 -16.62 -28.04
C GLU A 332 6.07 -15.42 -27.11
N VAL A 333 5.29 -15.54 -26.05
CA VAL A 333 5.28 -14.62 -24.91
C VAL A 333 5.39 -15.40 -23.62
N TYR A 334 5.70 -14.70 -22.53
CA TYR A 334 5.80 -15.28 -21.20
C TYR A 334 4.73 -14.71 -20.28
N VAL A 335 4.12 -15.52 -19.42
CA VAL A 335 3.00 -15.09 -18.57
C VAL A 335 3.18 -15.53 -17.13
N ARG A 336 2.91 -14.60 -16.20
CA ARG A 336 2.76 -14.84 -14.76
C ARG A 336 1.36 -14.45 -14.32
N TYR A 337 0.84 -15.15 -13.32
CA TYR A 337 -0.51 -14.95 -12.81
C TYR A 337 -0.49 -14.52 -11.34
N LEU A 338 -1.28 -13.50 -11.02
CA LEU A 338 -1.77 -13.23 -9.68
C LEU A 338 -3.16 -13.87 -9.58
N GLN A 339 -3.35 -14.83 -8.68
CA GLN A 339 -4.57 -15.62 -8.60
C GLN A 339 -4.91 -16.05 -7.18
N ALA A 340 -6.20 -16.30 -6.94
CA ALA A 340 -6.77 -16.94 -5.76
C ALA A 340 -8.08 -17.64 -6.15
N ASP A 341 -8.60 -18.52 -5.29
CA ASP A 341 -9.81 -19.31 -5.60
C ASP A 341 -11.08 -18.45 -5.69
N THR A 342 -11.15 -17.34 -4.95
CA THR A 342 -12.27 -16.38 -4.99
C THR A 342 -11.76 -14.96 -4.77
N VAL A 343 -12.54 -13.96 -5.17
CA VAL A 343 -12.23 -12.55 -4.87
C VAL A 343 -12.27 -12.24 -3.37
N SER A 344 -12.93 -13.08 -2.56
CA SER A 344 -13.00 -12.92 -1.10
C SER A 344 -11.86 -13.60 -0.32
N GLU A 345 -10.96 -14.30 -1.00
CA GLU A 345 -9.82 -15.00 -0.38
C GLU A 345 -8.88 -14.00 0.33
N GLN A 346 -8.30 -14.39 1.47
CA GLN A 346 -7.48 -13.50 2.30
C GLN A 346 -6.02 -13.97 2.45
N TYR A 347 -5.75 -15.26 2.26
CA TYR A 347 -4.47 -15.88 2.58
C TYR A 347 -3.89 -16.65 1.40
N ASP A 348 -4.71 -17.47 0.74
CA ASP A 348 -4.29 -18.33 -0.37
C ASP A 348 -4.21 -17.56 -1.69
N ILE A 349 -3.40 -16.50 -1.68
CA ILE A 349 -3.11 -15.63 -2.83
C ILE A 349 -1.72 -15.96 -3.35
N TYR A 350 -1.61 -16.10 -4.67
CA TYR A 350 -0.38 -16.53 -5.34
C TYR A 350 0.04 -15.57 -6.44
N TRP A 351 1.27 -15.08 -6.37
CA TRP A 351 1.94 -14.42 -7.49
C TRP A 351 2.94 -15.39 -8.13
N ALA A 352 2.76 -15.69 -9.42
CA ALA A 352 3.62 -16.60 -10.16
C ALA A 352 3.80 -17.97 -9.45
N ASN A 353 2.72 -18.51 -8.86
CA ASN A 353 2.72 -19.74 -8.06
C ASN A 353 3.52 -19.66 -6.73
N GLN A 354 3.77 -18.46 -6.23
CA GLN A 354 4.41 -18.23 -4.93
C GLN A 354 3.51 -17.42 -3.99
N THR A 355 3.64 -17.67 -2.69
CA THR A 355 2.82 -17.03 -1.65
C THR A 355 3.67 -16.57 -0.47
N LEU A 356 3.21 -15.57 0.28
CA LEU A 356 3.77 -15.19 1.58
C LEU A 356 3.16 -15.98 2.75
N GLY A 357 2.20 -16.87 2.46
CA GLY A 357 1.52 -17.69 3.46
C GLY A 357 0.42 -16.93 4.21
N GLY A 358 -0.15 -17.58 5.22
CA GLY A 358 -1.20 -16.99 6.05
C GLY A 358 -0.69 -16.15 7.21
N SER A 359 -1.58 -15.92 8.18
CA SER A 359 -1.25 -15.19 9.41
C SER A 359 -0.03 -15.76 10.13
N TYR A 360 0.91 -14.87 10.48
CA TYR A 360 2.18 -15.19 11.16
C TYR A 360 3.10 -16.19 10.43
N ALA A 361 2.99 -16.29 9.10
CA ALA A 361 3.80 -17.20 8.28
C ALA A 361 4.86 -16.51 7.41
N ALA A 362 4.82 -15.18 7.29
CA ALA A 362 5.70 -14.45 6.38
C ALA A 362 7.00 -14.05 7.06
N ASP A 363 8.14 -14.57 6.59
CA ASP A 363 9.47 -14.09 6.96
C ASP A 363 10.10 -13.13 5.93
N GLY A 364 9.26 -12.58 5.05
CA GLY A 364 9.65 -11.66 3.99
C GLY A 364 10.10 -12.36 2.71
N ARG A 365 9.91 -13.68 2.58
CA ARG A 365 10.26 -14.46 1.38
C ARG A 365 9.04 -15.15 0.81
N LEU A 366 8.93 -15.09 -0.51
CA LEU A 366 7.95 -15.87 -1.26
C LEU A 366 8.28 -17.36 -1.15
N SER A 367 7.27 -18.14 -0.79
CA SER A 367 7.32 -19.60 -0.68
C SER A 367 6.71 -20.23 -1.93
N GLY A 368 7.29 -21.34 -2.40
CA GLY A 368 6.90 -22.01 -3.65
C GLY A 368 7.85 -21.72 -4.80
N ASP A 369 7.74 -22.53 -5.86
CA ASP A 369 8.53 -22.38 -7.07
C ASP A 369 7.84 -21.39 -8.02
N GLN A 370 8.57 -20.36 -8.40
CA GLN A 370 8.10 -19.38 -9.37
C GLN A 370 7.79 -20.07 -10.70
N THR A 371 6.59 -19.84 -11.22
CA THR A 371 6.11 -20.38 -12.49
C THR A 371 5.93 -19.26 -13.50
N THR A 372 6.50 -19.43 -14.70
CA THR A 372 6.31 -18.54 -15.84
C THR A 372 5.93 -19.40 -17.04
N TYR A 373 4.76 -19.14 -17.62
CA TYR A 373 4.23 -19.92 -18.73
C TYR A 373 4.73 -19.35 -20.05
N GLN A 374 5.24 -20.21 -20.93
CA GLN A 374 5.61 -19.85 -22.30
C GLN A 374 4.44 -20.18 -23.23
N ILE A 375 3.88 -19.17 -23.89
CA ILE A 375 2.75 -19.31 -24.80
C ILE A 375 3.22 -19.04 -26.22
N THR A 376 3.06 -20.03 -27.11
CA THR A 376 3.36 -19.88 -28.54
C THR A 376 2.28 -19.04 -29.22
N CYS A 377 2.69 -18.02 -29.98
CA CYS A 377 1.79 -17.18 -30.75
C CYS A 377 1.61 -17.71 -32.18
N ASP A 378 0.44 -17.44 -32.77
CA ASP A 378 0.17 -17.72 -34.18
C ASP A 378 0.82 -16.64 -35.06
N GLN A 379 1.98 -16.98 -35.61
CA GLN A 379 2.72 -16.13 -36.54
C GLN A 379 2.01 -15.91 -37.89
N THR A 380 1.11 -16.82 -38.28
CA THR A 380 0.35 -16.69 -39.54
C THR A 380 -0.82 -15.72 -39.37
N ALA A 381 -1.52 -15.83 -38.24
CA ALA A 381 -2.63 -14.93 -37.88
C ALA A 381 -2.15 -13.60 -37.27
N ASN A 382 -0.87 -13.50 -36.90
CA ASN A 382 -0.28 -12.38 -36.16
C ASN A 382 -1.02 -12.12 -34.84
N THR A 383 -1.21 -13.18 -34.05
CA THR A 383 -1.95 -13.11 -32.78
C THR A 383 -1.32 -13.97 -31.69
N CYS A 384 -1.39 -13.50 -30.44
CA CYS A 384 -1.09 -14.29 -29.25
C CYS A 384 -2.37 -14.43 -28.43
N THR A 385 -2.80 -15.65 -28.11
CA THR A 385 -3.99 -15.90 -27.28
C THR A 385 -3.55 -16.20 -25.86
N ILE A 386 -3.97 -15.37 -24.90
CA ILE A 386 -3.58 -15.46 -23.50
C ILE A 386 -4.77 -15.88 -22.65
N PRO A 387 -4.70 -17.02 -21.93
CA PRO A 387 -5.74 -17.39 -21.00
C PRO A 387 -5.67 -16.49 -19.77
N VAL A 388 -6.82 -15.99 -19.32
CA VAL A 388 -6.98 -15.17 -18.10
C VAL A 388 -8.12 -15.77 -17.27
N PHE A 389 -7.75 -16.42 -16.17
CA PHE A 389 -8.66 -17.19 -15.32
C PHE A 389 -9.55 -16.29 -14.45
N ALA A 390 -10.73 -16.78 -14.05
CA ALA A 390 -11.63 -16.09 -13.15
C ALA A 390 -11.46 -16.58 -11.69
N PRO A 391 -11.12 -15.72 -10.70
CA PRO A 391 -10.56 -14.37 -10.82
C PRO A 391 -9.02 -14.39 -10.92
N SER A 392 -8.43 -13.54 -11.76
CA SER A 392 -6.96 -13.42 -11.84
C SER A 392 -6.48 -12.15 -12.54
N ILE A 393 -5.18 -11.89 -12.42
CA ILE A 393 -4.44 -10.94 -13.27
C ILE A 393 -3.32 -11.70 -13.97
N ALA A 394 -3.21 -11.53 -15.28
CA ALA A 394 -2.11 -12.04 -16.08
C ALA A 394 -1.14 -10.90 -16.46
N LEU A 395 0.13 -11.03 -16.09
CA LEU A 395 1.21 -10.19 -16.59
C LEU A 395 1.93 -10.90 -17.73
N VAL A 396 1.85 -10.30 -18.92
CA VAL A 396 2.41 -10.82 -20.17
C VAL A 396 3.69 -10.06 -20.51
N PHE A 397 4.77 -10.78 -20.81
CA PHE A 397 6.05 -10.24 -21.27
C PHE A 397 6.27 -10.62 -22.74
N PHE A 398 6.53 -9.62 -23.60
CA PHE A 398 6.61 -9.83 -25.06
C PHE A 398 7.97 -10.34 -25.56
N SER A 399 8.96 -10.44 -24.67
CA SER A 399 10.26 -11.05 -24.99
C SER A 399 10.94 -11.59 -23.73
N ASN A 400 11.94 -12.45 -23.92
CA ASN A 400 12.74 -12.95 -22.81
C ASN A 400 13.59 -11.84 -22.16
N ASP A 401 14.05 -10.87 -22.96
CA ASP A 401 14.83 -9.74 -22.45
C ASP A 401 13.99 -8.88 -21.49
N VAL A 402 12.73 -8.60 -21.87
CA VAL A 402 11.76 -7.91 -21.01
C VAL A 402 11.46 -8.72 -19.74
N LEU A 403 11.30 -10.04 -19.85
CA LEU A 403 11.09 -10.92 -18.69
C LEU A 403 12.28 -10.85 -17.71
N GLU A 404 13.52 -10.95 -18.21
CA GLU A 404 14.72 -10.89 -17.39
C GLU A 404 14.94 -9.52 -16.76
N GLU A 405 14.57 -8.46 -17.47
CA GLU A 405 14.62 -7.09 -16.99
C GLU A 405 13.68 -6.88 -15.77
N SER A 406 12.50 -7.51 -15.81
CA SER A 406 11.53 -7.54 -14.70
C SER A 406 11.91 -8.46 -13.53
N ASN A 407 12.80 -9.43 -13.74
CA ASN A 407 13.19 -10.37 -12.68
C ASN A 407 14.02 -9.69 -11.59
N VAL A 408 13.97 -10.20 -10.37
CA VAL A 408 14.84 -9.74 -9.28
C VAL A 408 16.32 -9.89 -9.69
N ALA A 409 17.12 -8.84 -9.50
CA ALA A 409 18.54 -8.89 -9.85
C ALA A 409 19.28 -9.92 -9.00
N ALA A 410 20.30 -10.57 -9.58
CA ALA A 410 21.05 -11.63 -8.89
C ALA A 410 21.81 -11.13 -7.64
N ASP A 411 22.07 -9.82 -7.54
CA ASP A 411 22.72 -9.14 -6.44
C ASP A 411 21.74 -8.42 -5.50
N ALA A 412 20.42 -8.57 -5.71
CA ALA A 412 19.42 -8.04 -4.80
C ALA A 412 19.64 -8.56 -3.37
N THR A 413 19.37 -7.72 -2.38
CA THR A 413 19.50 -8.08 -0.96
C THR A 413 18.63 -9.30 -0.66
N SER A 414 19.26 -10.47 -0.59
CA SER A 414 18.58 -11.70 -0.24
C SER A 414 18.55 -11.87 1.28
N THR A 415 17.36 -12.01 1.85
CA THR A 415 17.25 -12.53 3.20
C THR A 415 17.44 -14.04 3.15
N TYR A 416 18.40 -14.55 3.91
CA TYR A 416 18.52 -15.99 4.13
C TYR A 416 17.60 -16.37 5.28
N ALA A 417 17.10 -17.60 5.28
CA ALA A 417 16.47 -18.15 6.48
C ALA A 417 17.45 -17.91 7.62
N THR A 418 17.09 -17.07 8.59
CA THR A 418 17.82 -17.06 9.84
C THR A 418 17.57 -18.45 10.41
N SER A 419 18.54 -19.34 10.23
CA SER A 419 18.64 -20.54 11.03
C SER A 419 18.95 -20.05 12.45
N VAL A 420 17.94 -19.54 13.13
CA VAL A 420 17.91 -19.61 14.58
C VAL A 420 17.81 -21.11 14.84
N VAL A 421 18.97 -21.76 14.86
CA VAL A 421 19.14 -23.04 15.51
C VAL A 421 18.91 -22.72 16.99
N GLY A 422 17.64 -22.69 17.39
CA GLY A 422 17.29 -22.87 18.78
C GLY A 422 18.01 -24.15 19.19
N SER A 423 18.91 -24.07 20.15
CA SER A 423 19.73 -25.20 20.59
C SER A 423 18.92 -26.21 21.43
N GLY A 424 17.72 -26.57 20.97
CA GLY A 424 16.80 -27.46 21.66
C GLY A 424 16.03 -28.30 20.65
N ASP A 425 16.28 -29.60 20.67
CA ASP A 425 15.41 -30.60 20.05
C ASP A 425 14.03 -30.55 20.73
N ALA A 426 13.13 -29.72 20.19
CA ALA A 426 11.72 -29.75 20.54
C ALA A 426 10.95 -30.45 19.42
N THR A 427 11.08 -31.77 19.33
CA THR A 427 10.10 -32.57 18.59
C THR A 427 8.82 -32.61 19.41
N VAL A 428 7.76 -32.00 18.92
CA VAL A 428 6.42 -32.13 19.49
C VAL A 428 5.75 -33.34 18.85
N ASP A 429 5.17 -34.23 19.65
CA ASP A 429 4.39 -35.37 19.17
C ASP A 429 3.21 -34.86 18.34
N ALA A 430 3.02 -35.39 17.12
CA ALA A 430 1.95 -34.97 16.22
C ALA A 430 0.55 -35.12 16.86
N GLY A 431 0.36 -36.12 17.73
CA GLY A 431 -0.89 -36.28 18.48
C GLY A 431 -1.12 -35.21 19.57
N SER A 432 -0.04 -34.56 20.04
CA SER A 432 -0.14 -33.40 20.94
C SER A 432 -0.50 -32.13 20.18
N LEU A 433 -0.25 -32.03 18.87
CA LEU A 433 -0.65 -30.88 18.05
C LEU A 433 -2.14 -30.94 17.70
N GLU A 434 -2.66 -32.12 17.35
CA GLU A 434 -4.08 -32.32 17.00
C GLU A 434 -5.05 -32.01 18.15
N THR A 435 -4.59 -32.08 19.40
CA THR A 435 -5.43 -31.84 20.59
C THR A 435 -5.06 -30.55 21.35
N SER A 436 -4.12 -29.77 20.82
CA SER A 436 -3.65 -28.54 21.45
C SER A 436 -4.63 -27.39 21.16
N ASN A 437 -5.42 -27.01 22.17
CA ASN A 437 -6.28 -25.81 22.15
C ASN A 437 -5.46 -24.53 22.34
N GLY A 438 -4.48 -24.26 21.46
CA GLY A 438 -3.78 -22.98 21.30
C GLY A 438 -3.74 -22.06 22.53
N GLY A 439 -2.71 -22.18 23.37
CA GLY A 439 -2.19 -21.07 24.17
C GLY A 439 -3.04 -20.49 25.31
N THR A 440 -3.24 -21.23 26.40
CA THR A 440 -3.31 -20.62 27.74
C THR A 440 -2.48 -21.44 28.74
N GLY A 441 -1.19 -21.14 28.84
CA GLY A 441 -0.28 -21.82 29.76
C GLY A 441 0.68 -20.84 30.42
N SER A 442 0.44 -20.53 31.68
CA SER A 442 1.21 -19.60 32.53
C SER A 442 2.61 -20.12 32.94
N LYS A 443 3.34 -20.75 32.02
CA LYS A 443 4.69 -21.28 32.29
C LYS A 443 5.60 -20.97 31.12
N GLY A 444 6.30 -19.84 31.22
CA GLY A 444 7.47 -19.57 30.39
C GLY A 444 8.54 -20.61 30.66
N GLY A 445 8.75 -21.54 29.73
CA GLY A 445 9.91 -22.41 29.70
C GLY A 445 11.12 -21.61 29.24
N GLY A 446 12.03 -21.27 30.15
CA GLY A 446 13.27 -20.58 29.82
C GLY A 446 14.28 -21.52 29.16
N THR A 447 14.84 -21.12 28.01
CA THR A 447 15.80 -21.90 27.21
C THR A 447 17.25 -21.37 27.28
N SER A 448 17.57 -20.49 28.24
CA SER A 448 18.95 -19.98 28.39
C SER A 448 19.82 -20.88 29.29
N LYS A 449 21.06 -21.15 28.84
CA LYS A 449 22.11 -21.81 29.62
C LYS A 449 22.52 -20.92 30.81
N GLY A 450 22.17 -21.33 32.03
CA GLY A 450 22.58 -20.63 33.27
C GLY A 450 21.50 -20.45 34.34
N ASN A 451 20.26 -20.90 34.13
CA ASN A 451 19.20 -20.75 35.13
C ASN A 451 19.28 -21.84 36.23
N GLN A 452 20.23 -21.66 37.16
CA GLN A 452 20.15 -22.17 38.53
C GLN A 452 20.10 -20.90 39.41
N THR A 453 19.15 -20.65 40.31
CA THR A 453 18.48 -21.41 41.38
C THR A 453 17.26 -20.53 41.78
N SER A 454 16.25 -20.86 42.60
CA SER A 454 16.06 -21.81 43.69
C SER A 454 14.56 -21.89 43.93
N GLY A 455 14.03 -23.07 44.27
CA GLY A 455 12.63 -23.21 44.66
C GLY A 455 12.31 -22.47 45.97
N ALA A 456 11.16 -21.80 45.98
CA ALA A 456 10.38 -21.59 47.19
C ALA A 456 8.99 -22.17 46.93
N GLY A 457 8.82 -23.45 47.28
CA GLY A 457 7.51 -24.06 47.33
C GLY A 457 6.64 -23.30 48.32
N ARG A 458 5.54 -22.73 47.85
CA ARG A 458 4.46 -22.31 48.74
C ARG A 458 3.37 -23.37 48.71
N VAL A 459 3.30 -24.02 49.87
CA VAL A 459 2.33 -25.01 50.31
C VAL A 459 0.91 -24.56 50.00
N ALA A 460 0.15 -25.45 49.35
CA ALA A 460 -1.30 -25.36 49.27
C ALA A 460 -1.89 -25.48 50.68
N VAL A 461 -2.61 -24.46 51.12
CA VAL A 461 -3.57 -24.57 52.24
C VAL A 461 -4.94 -24.27 51.65
N GLY A 462 -5.80 -25.30 51.67
CA GLY A 462 -7.18 -25.19 51.25
C GLY A 462 -8.10 -24.69 52.36
N ALA A 463 -9.32 -24.38 51.92
CA ALA A 463 -10.57 -24.19 52.65
C ALA A 463 -10.80 -22.85 53.37
N GLY A 464 -11.97 -22.27 53.11
CA GLY A 464 -12.69 -21.50 54.13
C GLY A 464 -13.35 -20.23 53.62
N TRP A 465 -14.65 -20.34 53.35
CA TRP A 465 -15.66 -19.29 53.33
C TRP A 465 -15.39 -18.08 54.24
N ALA A 466 -15.59 -16.86 53.71
CA ALA A 466 -16.07 -15.73 54.51
C ALA A 466 -16.75 -14.68 53.61
N VAL A 467 -18.05 -14.54 53.82
CA VAL A 467 -18.89 -13.42 53.41
C VAL A 467 -18.47 -12.18 54.21
N ALA A 468 -18.33 -11.03 53.55
CA ALA A 468 -18.48 -9.73 54.20
C ALA A 468 -18.95 -8.67 53.20
N CYS A 469 -20.15 -8.15 53.46
CA CYS A 469 -20.77 -6.99 52.82
C CYS A 469 -20.11 -5.66 53.23
N LEU A 470 -20.50 -4.61 52.51
CA LEU A 470 -20.42 -3.15 52.78
C LEU A 470 -19.12 -2.48 52.30
N GLY A 471 -19.15 -1.34 51.60
CA GLY A 471 -20.27 -0.41 51.39
C GLY A 471 -20.04 0.58 50.25
N VAL A 472 -21.18 1.10 49.81
CA VAL A 472 -21.37 2.25 48.92
C VAL A 472 -20.96 3.53 49.63
N VAL A 473 -20.15 4.38 49.00
CA VAL A 473 -20.18 5.84 49.19
C VAL A 473 -19.88 6.52 47.84
N SER A 474 -20.86 7.31 47.40
CA SER A 474 -20.83 8.25 46.28
C SER A 474 -19.92 9.46 46.54
N LEU A 475 -19.46 10.12 45.47
CA LEU A 475 -19.48 11.58 45.20
C LEU A 475 -18.66 11.79 43.90
N LEU A 476 -19.25 12.06 42.73
CA LEU A 476 -19.69 13.38 42.23
C LEU A 476 -18.70 14.52 42.50
N LEU A 477 -17.86 14.80 41.49
CA LEU A 477 -17.91 16.03 40.68
C LEU A 477 -17.41 15.74 39.27
#